data_AF-A0A1Q3DGI1-F1
#
_entry.id   AF-A0A1Q3DGI1-F1
#
_cell.length_a   1.000
_cell.length_b   1.000
_cell.length_c   1.000
_cell.angle_alpha   90.00
_cell.angle_beta   90.00
_cell.angle_gamma   90.00
#
_symmetry.space_group_name_H-M   'P 1'
#
loop_
_entity.id
_entity.type
_entity.pdbx_description
1 polymer ?
#
loop_
_entity_poly.entity_id
_entity_poly.type
_entity_poly.pdbx_seq_one_letter_code
_entity_poly.pdbx_strand_id
1 'polypeptide(L)'
;MATKNIIADLNKGEKLIGTNYDIWHKKMTFLLNEQELFEHLTTILTRSPEGNTTQSRRDHEDFETWSKKDRCALFTLLNCMHDDLIGAYEHCATAKEMWDQLRFHFGGTSITMLQRLVLKFEMYKKDPKNSMTEHVRIMSSMIRDLKNAGNALSDEQQVQAVIRSLPDSWVNMRHILTHNENIKNFADVSRHVELEAEREEAIRATALFTQGGKRHGN
;
A
#
# COMPACT_ATOMS: atom_id res chain seq x y z
N MET A 1 -26.67 2.53 -11.06
CA MET A 1 -26.55 3.77 -10.27
C MET A 1 -25.49 3.68 -9.17
N ALA A 2 -25.34 2.54 -8.48
CA ALA A 2 -24.29 2.34 -7.46
C ALA A 2 -22.85 2.57 -7.99
N THR A 3 -22.49 2.04 -9.17
CA THR A 3 -21.14 2.18 -9.75
C THR A 3 -20.77 3.63 -10.07
N LYS A 4 -21.74 4.45 -10.53
CA LYS A 4 -21.52 5.88 -10.81
C LYS A 4 -21.21 6.69 -9.54
N ASN A 5 -21.85 6.35 -8.42
CA ASN A 5 -21.56 6.98 -7.13
C ASN A 5 -20.20 6.53 -6.57
N ILE A 6 -19.83 5.27 -6.76
CA ILE A 6 -18.50 4.75 -6.36
C ILE A 6 -17.38 5.42 -7.16
N ILE A 7 -17.56 5.63 -8.47
CA ILE A 7 -16.59 6.35 -9.32
C ILE A 7 -16.50 7.83 -8.90
N ALA A 8 -17.62 8.47 -8.55
CA ALA A 8 -17.61 9.85 -8.04
C ALA A 8 -16.89 9.98 -6.68
N ASP A 9 -17.05 9.01 -5.79
CA ASP A 9 -16.33 8.98 -4.50
C ASP A 9 -14.86 8.53 -4.64
N LEU A 10 -14.51 7.72 -5.66
CA LEU A 10 -13.12 7.45 -6.04
C LEU A 10 -12.44 8.69 -6.65
N ASN A 11 -13.17 9.50 -7.42
CA ASN A 11 -12.70 10.81 -7.91
C ASN A 11 -12.53 11.85 -6.79
N LYS A 12 -13.19 11.67 -5.64
CA LYS A 12 -12.88 12.41 -4.40
C LYS A 12 -11.64 11.87 -3.66
N GLY A 13 -11.08 10.74 -4.09
CA GLY A 13 -9.92 10.10 -3.50
C GLY A 13 -8.65 10.90 -3.67
N GLU A 14 -7.76 10.79 -2.67
CA GLU A 14 -6.48 11.48 -2.54
C GLU A 14 -5.77 11.72 -3.88
N LYS A 15 -5.71 13.00 -4.28
CA LYS A 15 -4.91 13.44 -5.43
C LYS A 15 -3.46 12.97 -5.28
N LEU A 16 -2.77 12.75 -6.40
CA LEU A 16 -1.34 12.49 -6.37
C LEU A 16 -0.62 13.74 -5.82
N ILE A 17 0.10 13.57 -4.70
CA ILE A 17 0.94 14.60 -4.06
C ILE A 17 2.42 14.20 -4.05
N GLY A 18 2.77 13.20 -4.86
CA GLY A 18 4.11 12.62 -4.97
C GLY A 18 4.41 11.51 -3.96
N THR A 19 4.16 11.73 -2.66
CA THR A 19 4.50 10.71 -1.63
C THR A 19 3.51 9.56 -1.50
N ASN A 20 2.32 9.68 -2.09
CA ASN A 20 1.25 8.68 -2.03
C ASN A 20 1.14 7.84 -3.30
N TYR A 21 2.14 7.86 -4.18
CA TYR A 21 2.06 7.24 -5.50
C TYR A 21 1.67 5.76 -5.46
N ASP A 22 2.17 4.96 -4.53
CA ASP A 22 1.84 3.52 -4.48
C ASP A 22 0.34 3.25 -4.27
N ILE A 23 -0.30 4.03 -3.40
CA ILE A 23 -1.74 3.92 -3.12
C ILE A 23 -2.52 4.55 -4.27
N TRP A 24 -2.09 5.72 -4.74
CA TRP A 24 -2.71 6.42 -5.85
C TRP A 24 -2.71 5.59 -7.12
N HIS A 25 -1.58 4.99 -7.51
CA HIS A 25 -1.43 4.16 -8.69
C HIS A 25 -2.37 2.95 -8.66
N LYS A 26 -2.53 2.28 -7.50
CA LYS A 26 -3.47 1.16 -7.34
C LYS A 26 -4.93 1.61 -7.50
N LYS A 27 -5.32 2.70 -6.83
CA LYS A 27 -6.67 3.28 -6.93
C LYS A 27 -6.98 3.72 -8.36
N MET A 28 -6.01 4.38 -9.00
CA MET A 28 -6.12 4.87 -10.38
C MET A 28 -6.21 3.74 -11.39
N THR A 29 -5.42 2.68 -11.22
CA THR A 29 -5.51 1.47 -12.05
C THR A 29 -6.91 0.86 -11.97
N PHE A 30 -7.50 0.76 -10.78
CA PHE A 30 -8.86 0.26 -10.62
C PHE A 30 -9.89 1.19 -11.31
N LEU A 31 -9.78 2.50 -11.08
CA LEU A 31 -10.66 3.51 -11.68
C LEU A 31 -10.66 3.46 -13.22
N LEU A 32 -9.48 3.39 -13.83
CA LEU A 32 -9.35 3.36 -15.29
C LEU A 32 -9.82 2.04 -15.90
N ASN A 33 -9.76 0.94 -15.17
CA ASN A 33 -10.36 -0.33 -15.61
C ASN A 33 -11.90 -0.23 -15.61
N GLU A 34 -12.50 0.31 -14.54
CA GLU A 34 -13.96 0.52 -14.47
C GLU A 34 -14.49 1.50 -15.53
N GLN A 35 -13.64 2.43 -16.00
CA GLN A 35 -13.98 3.37 -17.08
C GLN A 35 -13.68 2.83 -18.48
N GLU A 36 -13.18 1.59 -18.61
CA GLU A 36 -12.72 1.01 -19.89
C GLU A 36 -11.66 1.88 -20.61
N LEU A 37 -10.79 2.52 -19.82
CA LEU A 37 -9.72 3.41 -20.29
C LEU A 37 -8.32 2.83 -20.10
N PHE A 38 -8.18 1.77 -19.30
CA PHE A 38 -6.88 1.19 -18.96
C PHE A 38 -6.07 0.73 -20.18
N GLU A 39 -6.73 0.24 -21.23
CA GLU A 39 -6.09 -0.17 -22.49
C GLU A 39 -5.29 0.95 -23.17
N HIS A 40 -5.68 2.20 -22.96
CA HIS A 40 -4.99 3.38 -23.49
C HIS A 40 -3.70 3.73 -22.75
N LEU A 41 -3.50 3.17 -21.55
CA LEU A 41 -2.24 3.32 -20.82
C LEU A 41 -1.15 2.36 -21.31
N THR A 42 -1.52 1.31 -22.04
CA THR A 42 -0.60 0.27 -22.49
C THR A 42 -0.40 0.28 -24.00
N THR A 43 -1.39 0.76 -24.75
CA THR A 43 -1.41 0.69 -26.21
C THR A 43 -1.49 2.08 -26.83
N ILE A 44 -0.60 2.36 -27.78
CA ILE A 44 -0.68 3.55 -28.65
C ILE A 44 -1.22 3.10 -30.00
N LEU A 45 -2.24 3.78 -30.50
CA LEU A 45 -2.69 3.62 -31.88
C LEU A 45 -2.09 4.75 -32.71
N THR A 46 -1.36 4.42 -33.78
CA THR A 46 -0.83 5.41 -34.72
C THR A 46 -1.81 5.70 -35.83
N ARG A 47 -1.92 6.97 -36.22
CA ARG A 47 -2.73 7.37 -37.38
C ARG A 47 -2.21 6.70 -38.65
N SER A 48 -3.07 5.95 -39.33
CA SER A 48 -2.76 5.36 -40.64
C SER A 48 -2.55 6.47 -41.69
N PRO A 49 -1.67 6.29 -42.69
CA PRO A 49 -1.52 7.24 -43.78
C PRO A 49 -2.86 7.54 -44.47
N GLU A 50 -3.08 8.80 -44.84
CA GLU A 50 -4.30 9.21 -45.55
C GLU A 50 -4.39 8.47 -46.89
N GLY A 51 -5.49 7.74 -47.07
CA GLY A 51 -5.76 6.96 -48.26
C GLY A 51 -7.23 7.04 -48.65
N ASN A 52 -7.51 6.83 -49.93
CA ASN A 52 -8.84 6.99 -50.53
C ASN A 52 -9.67 5.70 -50.44
N THR A 53 -9.16 4.67 -49.77
CA THR A 53 -9.76 3.33 -49.73
C THR A 53 -10.80 3.22 -48.61
N THR A 54 -11.74 2.30 -48.76
CA THR A 54 -12.70 1.94 -47.69
C THR A 54 -12.01 1.47 -46.42
N GLN A 55 -10.80 0.90 -46.53
CA GLN A 55 -9.99 0.53 -45.38
C GLN A 55 -9.43 1.75 -44.66
N SER A 56 -8.83 2.71 -45.36
CA SER A 56 -8.28 3.93 -44.75
C SER A 56 -9.37 4.75 -44.04
N ARG A 57 -10.60 4.77 -44.59
CA ARG A 57 -11.75 5.41 -43.92
C ARG A 57 -12.10 4.74 -42.58
N ARG A 58 -12.09 3.40 -42.53
CA ARG A 58 -12.33 2.65 -41.28
C ARG A 58 -11.22 2.86 -40.27
N ASP A 59 -9.96 2.76 -40.71
CA ASP A 59 -8.80 2.99 -39.84
C ASP A 59 -8.81 4.41 -39.24
N HIS A 60 -9.30 5.41 -40.00
CA HIS A 60 -9.44 6.77 -39.51
C HIS A 60 -10.57 6.92 -38.48
N GLU A 61 -11.73 6.30 -38.70
CA GLU A 61 -12.85 6.27 -37.75
C GLU A 61 -12.44 5.55 -36.44
N ASP A 62 -11.68 4.47 -36.53
CA ASP A 62 -11.13 3.73 -35.39
C ASP A 62 -10.12 4.58 -34.61
N PHE A 63 -9.24 5.30 -35.31
CA PHE A 63 -8.28 6.22 -34.69
C PHE A 63 -8.97 7.38 -33.97
N GLU A 64 -9.99 7.99 -34.56
CA GLU A 64 -10.76 9.07 -33.91
C GLU A 64 -11.49 8.58 -32.65
N THR A 65 -12.02 7.35 -32.68
CA THR A 65 -12.66 6.72 -31.52
C THR A 65 -11.65 6.46 -30.41
N TRP A 66 -10.49 5.89 -30.76
CA TRP A 66 -9.38 5.68 -29.83
C TRP A 66 -8.88 7.00 -29.22
N SER A 67 -8.67 8.03 -30.05
CA SER A 67 -8.16 9.35 -29.66
C SER A 67 -9.07 10.05 -28.65
N LYS A 68 -10.39 9.92 -28.80
CA LYS A 68 -11.37 10.45 -27.83
C LYS A 68 -11.23 9.77 -26.47
N LYS A 69 -11.06 8.44 -26.44
CA LYS A 69 -10.86 7.69 -25.20
C LYS A 69 -9.50 7.99 -24.55
N ASP A 70 -8.43 8.09 -25.34
CA ASP A 70 -7.10 8.45 -24.85
C ASP A 70 -7.11 9.84 -24.19
N ARG A 71 -7.79 10.83 -24.80
CA ARG A 71 -8.01 12.16 -24.19
C ARG A 71 -8.82 12.09 -22.90
N CYS A 72 -9.80 11.19 -22.81
CA CYS A 72 -10.55 10.96 -21.56
C CYS A 72 -9.63 10.42 -20.46
N ALA A 73 -8.75 9.47 -20.79
CA ALA A 73 -7.78 8.92 -19.86
C ALA A 73 -6.78 9.98 -19.37
N LEU A 74 -6.23 10.79 -20.29
CA LEU A 74 -5.39 11.95 -19.95
C LEU A 74 -6.09 12.92 -19.00
N PHE A 75 -7.34 13.28 -19.31
CA PHE A 75 -8.13 14.16 -18.46
C PHE A 75 -8.35 13.58 -17.07
N THR A 76 -8.70 12.29 -16.96
CA THR A 76 -8.85 11.60 -15.66
C THR A 76 -7.56 11.62 -14.86
N LEU A 77 -6.41 11.33 -15.48
CA LEU A 77 -5.11 11.37 -14.82
C LEU A 77 -4.78 12.77 -14.28
N LEU A 78 -5.01 13.82 -15.07
CA LEU A 78 -4.79 15.21 -14.68
C LEU A 78 -5.71 15.67 -13.54
N ASN A 79 -6.98 15.27 -13.55
CA ASN A 79 -7.91 15.65 -12.48
C ASN A 79 -7.59 14.99 -11.13
N CYS A 80 -6.91 13.85 -11.18
CA CYS A 80 -6.56 13.09 -9.99
C CYS A 80 -5.12 13.36 -9.50
N MET A 81 -4.43 14.38 -10.02
CA MET A 81 -3.18 14.89 -9.46
C MET A 81 -3.38 16.26 -8.81
N HIS A 82 -2.47 16.62 -7.89
CA HIS A 82 -2.46 17.96 -7.30
C HIS A 82 -2.12 19.00 -8.36
N ASP A 83 -2.68 20.20 -8.23
CA ASP A 83 -2.59 21.24 -9.25
C ASP A 83 -1.13 21.64 -9.52
N ASP A 84 -0.27 21.60 -8.50
CA ASP A 84 1.18 21.84 -8.61
C ASP A 84 1.91 20.84 -9.52
N LEU A 85 1.35 19.64 -9.72
CA LEU A 85 1.92 18.61 -10.59
C LEU A 85 1.40 18.71 -12.03
N ILE A 86 0.23 19.30 -12.26
CA ILE A 86 -0.43 19.34 -13.58
C ILE A 86 0.49 19.94 -14.63
N GLY A 87 1.14 21.07 -14.32
CA GLY A 87 2.04 21.76 -15.24
C GLY A 87 3.25 20.92 -15.71
N ALA A 88 3.65 19.88 -14.95
CA ALA A 88 4.73 18.99 -15.36
C ALA A 88 4.29 17.92 -16.36
N TYR A 89 2.99 17.59 -16.41
CA TYR A 89 2.47 16.45 -17.17
C TYR A 89 1.47 16.83 -18.26
N GLU A 90 0.93 18.05 -18.27
CA GLU A 90 -0.08 18.50 -19.24
C GLU A 90 0.38 18.44 -20.71
N HIS A 91 1.69 18.41 -20.94
CA HIS A 91 2.29 18.33 -22.28
C HIS A 91 2.40 16.91 -22.85
N CYS A 92 2.06 15.86 -22.06
CA CYS A 92 2.10 14.48 -22.55
C CYS A 92 1.09 14.29 -23.69
N ALA A 93 1.55 13.71 -24.80
CA ALA A 93 0.74 13.56 -26.01
C ALA A 93 -0.28 12.42 -25.92
N THR A 94 -0.03 11.43 -25.06
CA THR A 94 -0.87 10.23 -24.89
C THR A 94 -1.01 9.86 -23.41
N ALA A 95 -2.10 9.18 -23.05
CA ALA A 95 -2.31 8.72 -21.68
C ALA A 95 -1.20 7.74 -21.24
N LYS A 96 -0.73 6.90 -22.16
CA LYS A 96 0.43 6.03 -21.94
C LYS A 96 1.69 6.80 -21.56
N GLU A 97 2.03 7.85 -22.29
CA GLU A 97 3.22 8.66 -22.01
C GLU A 97 3.16 9.26 -20.61
N MET A 98 2.03 9.86 -20.24
CA MET A 98 1.82 10.41 -18.90
C MET A 98 1.95 9.31 -17.83
N TRP A 99 1.33 8.14 -18.06
CA TRP A 99 1.38 7.02 -17.13
C TRP A 99 2.80 6.51 -16.90
N ASP A 100 3.57 6.35 -17.97
CA ASP A 100 4.96 5.91 -17.92
C ASP A 100 5.85 6.94 -17.21
N GLN A 101 5.67 8.24 -17.47
CA GLN A 101 6.42 9.29 -16.78
C GLN A 101 6.08 9.33 -15.28
N LEU A 102 4.80 9.27 -14.91
CA LEU A 102 4.39 9.23 -13.51
C LEU A 102 5.01 8.01 -12.79
N ARG A 103 5.06 6.86 -13.46
CA ARG A 103 5.73 5.66 -12.95
C ARG A 103 7.24 5.82 -12.83
N PHE A 104 7.88 6.52 -13.75
CA PHE A 104 9.30 6.81 -13.67
C PHE A 104 9.63 7.77 -12.51
N HIS A 105 8.88 8.87 -12.40
CA HIS A 105 9.14 9.93 -11.43
C HIS A 105 8.74 9.57 -10.00
N PHE A 106 7.65 8.81 -9.83
CA PHE A 106 7.09 8.50 -8.53
C PHE A 106 6.99 7.00 -8.21
N GLY A 107 7.02 6.14 -9.23
CA GLY A 107 6.93 4.68 -9.07
C GLY A 107 8.25 3.99 -8.77
N GLY A 108 9.37 4.72 -8.86
CA GLY A 108 10.63 4.28 -8.28
C GLY A 108 10.61 4.45 -6.77
N THR A 109 10.96 3.41 -6.02
CA THR A 109 11.37 3.61 -4.62
C THR A 109 12.65 4.43 -4.65
N SER A 110 12.58 5.72 -4.34
CA SER A 110 13.78 6.53 -4.21
C SER A 110 14.69 5.90 -3.14
N ILE A 111 16.02 5.97 -3.33
CA ILE A 111 16.98 5.47 -2.34
C ILE A 111 16.69 6.06 -0.95
N THR A 112 16.27 7.33 -0.90
CA THR A 112 15.89 8.02 0.34
C THR A 112 14.60 7.48 0.96
N MET A 113 13.59 7.09 0.17
CA MET A 113 12.40 6.43 0.66
C MET A 113 12.71 5.04 1.21
N LEU A 114 13.50 4.24 0.50
CA LEU A 114 13.93 2.93 0.96
C LEU A 114 14.68 3.04 2.29
N GLN A 115 15.66 3.95 2.36
CA GLN A 115 16.42 4.23 3.59
C GLN A 115 15.49 4.63 4.74
N ARG A 116 14.52 5.52 4.49
CA ARG A 116 13.53 5.91 5.51
C ARG A 116 12.69 4.73 5.99
N LEU A 117 12.24 3.86 5.09
CA LEU A 117 11.46 2.67 5.45
C LEU A 117 12.29 1.69 6.29
N VAL A 118 13.53 1.44 5.88
CA VAL A 118 14.47 0.56 6.61
C VAL A 118 14.74 1.12 8.00
N LEU A 119 15.12 2.40 8.10
CA LEU A 119 15.37 3.05 9.39
C LEU A 119 14.15 3.01 10.31
N LYS A 120 12.96 3.34 9.77
CA LYS A 120 11.72 3.29 10.54
C LYS A 120 11.46 1.87 11.06
N PHE A 121 11.67 0.84 10.23
CA PHE A 121 11.48 -0.56 10.59
C PHE A 121 12.50 -1.05 11.63
N GLU A 122 13.78 -0.71 11.47
CA GLU A 122 14.84 -1.13 12.38
C GLU A 122 14.69 -0.50 13.77
N MET A 123 14.28 0.77 13.82
CA MET A 123 14.10 1.54 15.06
C MET A 123 12.74 1.31 15.74
N TYR A 124 11.79 0.65 15.08
CA TYR A 124 10.45 0.48 15.62
C TYR A 124 10.42 -0.39 16.88
N LYS A 125 9.66 0.08 17.87
CA LYS A 125 9.38 -0.59 19.13
C LYS A 125 7.88 -0.56 19.39
N LYS A 126 7.35 -1.54 20.12
CA LYS A 126 5.95 -1.55 20.55
C LYS A 126 5.63 -0.30 21.37
N ASP A 127 4.73 0.54 20.86
CA ASP A 127 4.21 1.68 21.60
C ASP A 127 3.46 1.18 22.85
N PRO A 128 3.73 1.70 24.06
CA PRO A 128 3.02 1.34 25.28
C PRO A 128 1.49 1.43 25.15
N LYS A 129 0.97 2.36 24.35
CA LYS A 129 -0.46 2.61 24.13
C LYS A 129 -1.14 1.57 23.24
N ASN A 130 -0.39 0.90 22.37
CA ASN A 130 -0.95 -0.07 21.45
C ASN A 130 -1.11 -1.45 22.11
N SER A 131 -2.12 -2.21 21.72
CA SER A 131 -2.20 -3.64 22.08
C SER A 131 -1.10 -4.43 21.37
N MET A 132 -0.88 -5.67 21.80
CA MET A 132 0.09 -6.54 21.14
C MET A 132 -0.35 -6.92 19.72
N THR A 133 -1.64 -7.15 19.51
CA THR A 133 -2.23 -7.37 18.19
C THR A 133 -2.01 -6.17 17.25
N GLU A 134 -2.21 -4.94 17.73
CA GLU A 134 -1.97 -3.76 16.90
C GLU A 134 -0.47 -3.58 16.60
N HIS A 135 0.41 -3.92 17.54
CA HIS A 135 1.85 -3.96 17.30
C HIS A 135 2.22 -4.92 16.17
N VAL A 136 1.73 -6.16 16.21
CA VAL A 136 1.93 -7.17 15.15
C VAL A 136 1.38 -6.68 13.82
N ARG A 137 0.19 -6.07 13.82
CA ARG A 137 -0.43 -5.51 12.60
C ARG A 137 0.43 -4.41 11.97
N ILE A 138 1.00 -3.52 12.79
CA ILE A 138 1.91 -2.46 12.34
C ILE A 138 3.19 -3.09 11.74
N MET A 139 3.80 -4.05 12.43
CA MET A 139 4.98 -4.77 11.93
C MET A 139 4.72 -5.43 10.57
N SER A 140 3.59 -6.13 10.43
CA SER A 140 3.16 -6.74 9.17
C SER A 140 3.03 -5.71 8.05
N SER A 141 2.52 -4.51 8.36
CA SER A 141 2.45 -3.42 7.39
C SER A 141 3.82 -2.96 6.94
N MET A 142 4.75 -2.76 7.87
CA MET A 142 6.10 -2.29 7.55
C MET A 142 6.88 -3.32 6.72
N ILE A 143 6.73 -4.62 7.02
CA ILE A 143 7.31 -5.71 6.21
C ILE A 143 6.76 -5.69 4.78
N ARG A 144 5.45 -5.49 4.63
CA ARG A 144 4.81 -5.37 3.31
C ARG A 144 5.28 -4.14 2.55
N ASP A 145 5.44 -3.00 3.23
CA ASP A 145 5.91 -1.76 2.63
C ASP A 145 7.36 -1.91 2.13
N LEU A 146 8.24 -2.54 2.92
CA LEU A 146 9.61 -2.87 2.51
C LEU A 146 9.65 -3.82 1.32
N LYS A 147 8.80 -4.86 1.31
CA LYS A 147 8.69 -5.79 0.18
C LYS A 147 8.24 -5.08 -1.10
N ASN A 148 7.24 -4.18 -1.01
CA ASN A 148 6.77 -3.39 -2.14
C ASN A 148 7.85 -2.43 -2.65
N ALA A 149 8.70 -1.94 -1.75
CA ALA A 149 9.86 -1.10 -2.05
C ALA A 149 11.07 -1.87 -2.61
N GLY A 150 10.91 -3.16 -2.94
CA GLY A 150 11.96 -4.02 -3.49
C GLY A 150 12.91 -4.62 -2.47
N ASN A 151 12.67 -4.43 -1.16
CA ASN A 151 13.46 -4.99 -0.08
C ASN A 151 12.70 -6.10 0.66
N ALA A 152 12.74 -7.30 0.09
CA ALA A 152 12.12 -8.47 0.70
C ALA A 152 12.98 -8.99 1.86
N LEU A 153 12.45 -8.91 3.08
CA LEU A 153 13.08 -9.47 4.28
C LEU A 153 12.92 -10.99 4.30
N SER A 154 14.00 -11.69 4.64
CA SER A 154 13.94 -13.12 4.98
C SER A 154 13.08 -13.37 6.22
N ASP A 155 12.58 -14.58 6.37
CA ASP A 155 11.77 -14.96 7.53
C ASP A 155 12.54 -14.75 8.85
N GLU A 156 13.83 -15.08 8.87
CA GLU A 156 14.74 -14.84 9.99
C GLU A 156 14.81 -13.35 10.36
N GLN A 157 14.96 -12.46 9.37
CA GLN A 157 14.98 -11.01 9.61
C GLN A 157 13.64 -10.50 10.16
N GLN A 158 12.52 -11.06 9.71
CA GLN A 158 11.19 -10.71 10.20
C GLN A 158 11.00 -11.15 11.66
N VAL A 159 11.43 -12.37 12.01
CA VAL A 159 11.38 -12.89 13.38
C VAL A 159 12.26 -12.06 14.31
N GLN A 160 13.51 -11.80 13.93
CA GLN A 160 14.44 -10.98 14.71
C GLN A 160 13.90 -9.56 14.92
N ALA A 161 13.22 -8.99 13.92
CA ALA A 161 12.62 -7.67 14.04
C ALA A 161 11.51 -7.63 15.09
N VAL A 162 10.65 -8.66 15.15
CA VAL A 162 9.60 -8.78 16.18
C VAL A 162 10.23 -8.93 17.56
N ILE A 163 11.22 -9.82 17.72
CA ILE A 163 11.91 -10.00 19.01
C ILE A 163 12.54 -8.69 19.49
N ARG A 164 13.19 -7.95 18.57
CA ARG A 164 13.79 -6.65 18.86
C ARG A 164 12.74 -5.61 19.22
N SER A 165 11.54 -5.65 18.63
CA SER A 165 10.52 -4.61 18.84
C SER A 165 9.72 -4.76 20.14
N LEU A 166 9.80 -5.91 20.81
CA LEU A 166 9.12 -6.18 22.08
C LEU A 166 9.60 -5.25 23.21
N PRO A 167 8.68 -4.84 24.11
CA PRO A 167 9.00 -3.97 25.25
C PRO A 167 9.90 -4.69 26.26
N ASP A 168 10.57 -3.92 27.12
CA ASP A 168 11.50 -4.48 28.10
C ASP A 168 10.84 -5.32 29.20
N SER A 169 9.54 -5.16 29.44
CA SER A 169 8.79 -6.05 30.32
C SER A 169 8.68 -7.49 29.79
N TRP A 170 8.97 -7.73 28.50
CA TRP A 170 8.79 -9.02 27.83
C TRP A 170 10.11 -9.82 27.71
N VAL A 171 11.05 -9.67 28.66
CA VAL A 171 12.36 -10.34 28.63
C VAL A 171 12.24 -11.86 28.49
N ASN A 172 11.35 -12.49 29.28
CA ASN A 172 11.15 -13.94 29.26
C ASN A 172 10.66 -14.41 27.88
N MET A 173 9.73 -13.68 27.28
CA MET A 173 9.24 -13.98 25.95
C MET A 173 10.35 -13.82 24.91
N ARG A 174 11.15 -12.74 24.94
CA ARG A 174 12.30 -12.59 24.04
C ARG A 174 13.26 -13.77 24.14
N HIS A 175 13.53 -14.27 25.34
CA HIS A 175 14.37 -15.44 25.55
C HIS A 175 13.78 -16.69 24.90
N ILE A 176 12.48 -16.96 25.11
CA ILE A 176 11.78 -18.10 24.50
C ILE A 176 11.83 -18.00 22.97
N LEU A 177 11.50 -16.85 22.41
CA LEU A 177 11.46 -16.66 20.96
C LEU A 177 12.83 -16.84 20.30
N THR A 178 13.91 -16.44 20.98
CA THR A 178 15.29 -16.53 20.45
C THR A 178 15.81 -17.96 20.38
N HIS A 179 15.35 -18.86 21.26
CA HIS A 179 15.89 -20.22 21.38
C HIS A 179 14.90 -21.31 20.93
N ASN A 180 13.74 -20.94 20.39
CA ASN A 180 12.74 -21.89 19.94
C ASN A 180 12.83 -22.12 18.43
N GLU A 181 13.40 -23.26 18.04
CA GLU A 181 13.60 -23.67 16.65
C GLU A 181 12.30 -23.87 15.83
N ASN A 182 11.15 -23.91 16.49
CA ASN A 182 9.85 -24.02 15.81
C ASN A 182 9.34 -22.68 15.27
N ILE A 183 9.96 -21.56 15.65
CA ILE A 183 9.55 -20.22 15.21
C ILE A 183 10.34 -19.87 13.96
N LYS A 184 9.73 -20.10 12.80
CA LYS A 184 10.45 -20.03 11.52
C LYS A 184 10.13 -18.79 10.72
N ASN A 185 8.96 -18.17 10.94
CA ASN A 185 8.49 -17.05 10.15
C ASN A 185 7.68 -16.05 10.98
N PHE A 186 7.25 -14.97 10.33
CA PHE A 186 6.47 -13.91 10.95
C PHE A 186 5.15 -14.41 11.56
N ALA A 187 4.47 -15.38 10.96
CA ALA A 187 3.21 -15.91 11.48
C ALA A 187 3.44 -16.69 12.79
N ASP A 188 4.51 -17.49 12.86
CA ASP A 188 4.86 -18.24 14.07
C ASP A 188 5.14 -17.30 15.24
N VAL A 189 6.03 -16.31 15.04
CA VAL A 189 6.41 -15.38 16.11
C VAL A 189 5.22 -14.52 16.53
N SER A 190 4.37 -14.09 15.59
CA SER A 190 3.16 -13.31 15.87
C SER A 190 2.20 -14.09 16.76
N ARG A 191 1.92 -15.35 16.41
CA ARG A 191 1.06 -16.22 17.22
C ARG A 191 1.58 -16.40 18.65
N HIS A 192 2.88 -16.61 18.81
CA HIS A 192 3.48 -16.75 20.14
C HIS A 192 3.35 -15.47 20.99
N VAL A 193 3.61 -14.32 20.37
CA VAL A 193 3.53 -13.02 21.03
C VAL A 193 2.09 -12.65 21.40
N GLU A 194 1.11 -12.96 20.55
CA GLU A 194 -0.31 -12.73 20.83
C GLU A 194 -0.84 -13.63 21.96
N LEU A 195 -0.52 -14.94 21.93
CA LEU A 195 -0.94 -15.88 22.97
C LEU A 195 -0.42 -15.49 24.36
N GLU A 196 0.81 -14.99 24.46
CA GLU A 196 1.34 -14.52 25.74
C GLU A 196 0.66 -13.23 26.21
N ALA A 197 0.26 -12.35 25.28
CA ALA A 197 -0.45 -11.13 25.64
C ALA A 197 -1.82 -11.48 26.25
N GLU A 198 -2.54 -12.42 25.64
CA GLU A 198 -3.80 -12.95 26.15
C GLU A 198 -3.62 -13.62 27.53
N ARG A 199 -2.53 -14.40 27.70
CA ARG A 199 -2.19 -15.03 28.97
C ARG A 199 -1.94 -13.98 30.08
N GLU A 200 -1.14 -12.96 29.82
CA GLU A 200 -0.87 -11.88 30.78
C GLU A 200 -2.15 -11.10 31.14
N GLU A 201 -3.06 -10.91 30.18
CA GLU A 201 -4.34 -10.25 30.39
C GLU A 201 -5.28 -11.11 31.24
N ALA A 202 -5.38 -12.41 30.96
CA ALA A 202 -6.18 -13.35 31.74
C ALA A 202 -5.71 -13.40 33.21
N ILE A 203 -4.39 -13.48 33.45
CA ILE A 203 -3.81 -13.47 34.79
C ILE A 203 -4.16 -12.17 35.53
N ARG A 204 -4.04 -11.01 34.86
CA ARG A 204 -4.40 -9.71 35.43
C ARG A 204 -5.88 -9.62 35.77
N ALA A 205 -6.75 -10.11 34.90
CA ALA A 205 -8.19 -10.15 35.15
C ALA A 205 -8.51 -11.00 36.40
N THR A 206 -7.97 -12.21 36.49
CA THR A 206 -8.17 -13.09 37.66
C THR A 206 -7.67 -12.43 38.95
N ALA A 207 -6.50 -11.77 38.93
CA ALA A 207 -5.95 -11.08 40.10
C ALA A 207 -6.89 -9.96 40.60
N LEU A 208 -7.48 -9.18 39.70
CA LEU A 208 -8.44 -8.12 40.06
C LEU A 208 -9.71 -8.68 40.71
N PHE A 209 -10.26 -9.79 40.21
CA PHE A 209 -11.42 -10.44 40.81
C PHE A 209 -11.14 -10.94 42.24
N THR A 210 -9.95 -11.53 42.48
CA THR A 210 -9.58 -12.00 43.82
C THR A 210 -9.36 -10.88 44.84
N GLN A 211 -8.89 -9.69 44.40
CA GLN A 211 -8.73 -8.52 45.27
C GLN A 211 -10.06 -7.80 45.56
N GLY A 212 -10.99 -7.78 44.61
CA GLY A 212 -12.34 -7.24 44.79
C GLY A 212 -13.19 -8.06 45.78
N GLY A 213 -13.06 -9.39 45.73
CA GLY A 213 -13.77 -10.31 46.64
C GLY A 213 -13.32 -10.20 48.11
N LYS A 214 -12.06 -9.83 48.36
CA LYS A 214 -11.55 -9.62 49.74
C LYS A 214 -12.00 -8.30 50.39
N ARG A 215 -12.50 -7.33 49.62
CA ARG A 215 -12.94 -6.02 50.15
C ARG A 215 -14.41 -5.96 50.57
N HIS A 216 -15.23 -6.94 50.19
CA HIS A 216 -16.66 -7.00 50.53
C HIS A 216 -17.00 -8.00 51.64
N GLY A 217 -15.99 -8.63 52.24
CA GLY A 217 -16.14 -9.53 53.38
C GLY A 217 -15.38 -9.01 54.59
N ASN A 218 -15.82 -7.90 55.16
CA ASN A 218 -15.51 -7.51 56.55
C ASN A 218 -16.57 -6.54 57.07
#